data_AF-A0A6J7U8L5-F1
#
_entry.id   AF-A0A6J7U8L5-F1
#
_cell.length_a   1.000
_cell.length_b   1.000
_cell.length_c   1.000
_cell.angle_alpha   90.00
_cell.angle_beta   90.00
_cell.angle_gamma   90.00
#
_symmetry.space_group_name_H-M   'P 1'
#
loop_
_entity.id
_entity.type
_entity.pdbx_description
1 polymer ?
#
loop_
_entity_poly.entity_id
_entity_poly.type
_entity_poly.pdbx_seq_one_letter_code
_entity_poly.pdbx_strand_id
1 'polypeptide(L)'
;MAGCKPEYFPWVLTAVQAACTDEFNIHGVLATTMPVGPVIICNGPGTQAIGMNSGVNVLGQGNRANLTIGRALQLVIRNVGGGRPGGVDRAAHGNPGKISFCFPEDEVGSPWTSLATERGITPGTDAITLFAGEGPKVIVDQLSRTPESLANSLAAALRAMTHPKLVIAFDVVLILGPEHARVFADAGWDRTRILAELHERTQIAGADIIRGAAGIAEGVPEGLKDQTLPKFRQGGILLVHAGGGAGLFSTMIGGWLNGAAGSQPVTREVTWR
;
A
#
# COMPACT_ATOMS: atom_id res chain seq x y z
N MET A 1 -18.30 -17.12 -10.06
CA MET A 1 -18.57 -15.67 -10.14
C MET A 1 -17.32 -14.81 -10.29
N ALA A 2 -16.25 -15.03 -9.51
CA ALA A 2 -15.01 -14.27 -9.63
C ALA A 2 -14.03 -14.77 -10.71
N GLY A 3 -14.11 -16.06 -11.07
CA GLY A 3 -13.13 -16.73 -11.93
C GLY A 3 -12.05 -17.49 -11.15
N CYS A 4 -12.12 -17.52 -9.81
CA CYS A 4 -11.17 -18.23 -8.96
C CYS A 4 -11.12 -19.73 -9.29
N LYS A 5 -9.93 -20.31 -9.17
CA LYS A 5 -9.77 -21.76 -9.07
C LYS A 5 -9.86 -22.20 -7.59
N PRO A 6 -10.11 -23.48 -7.30
CA PRO A 6 -10.19 -23.98 -5.92
C PRO A 6 -8.96 -23.64 -5.08
N GLU A 7 -7.76 -23.72 -5.64
CA GLU A 7 -6.50 -23.41 -4.95
C GLU A 7 -6.37 -21.94 -4.51
N TYR A 8 -7.21 -21.03 -5.02
CA TYR A 8 -7.24 -19.62 -4.59
C TYR A 8 -8.16 -19.40 -3.39
N PHE A 9 -9.00 -20.38 -3.04
CA PHE A 9 -10.01 -20.24 -2.00
C PHE A 9 -9.43 -19.86 -0.63
N PRO A 10 -8.31 -20.45 -0.15
CA PRO A 10 -7.70 -20.04 1.11
C PRO A 10 -7.37 -18.54 1.16
N TRP A 11 -6.80 -18.01 0.08
CA TRP A 11 -6.45 -16.59 -0.05
C TRP A 11 -7.69 -15.68 -0.03
N VAL A 12 -8.76 -16.08 -0.72
CA VAL A 12 -10.03 -15.34 -0.71
C VAL A 12 -10.65 -15.35 0.68
N LEU A 13 -10.68 -16.50 1.34
CA LEU A 13 -11.26 -16.64 2.67
C LEU A 13 -10.51 -15.77 3.69
N THR A 14 -9.18 -15.86 3.72
CA THR A 14 -8.35 -15.02 4.59
C THR A 14 -8.57 -13.53 4.27
N ALA A 15 -8.72 -13.14 3.00
CA ALA A 15 -9.00 -11.75 2.62
C ALA A 15 -10.36 -11.26 3.10
N VAL A 16 -11.39 -12.11 3.05
CA VAL A 16 -12.71 -11.79 3.63
C VAL A 16 -12.60 -11.65 5.15
N GLN A 17 -11.91 -12.57 5.82
CA GLN A 17 -11.70 -12.50 7.28
C GLN A 17 -10.95 -11.23 7.70
N ALA A 18 -9.91 -10.85 6.96
CA ALA A 18 -9.14 -9.63 7.21
C ALA A 18 -9.98 -8.36 6.94
N ALA A 19 -10.89 -8.39 5.96
CA ALA A 19 -11.78 -7.26 5.67
C ALA A 19 -12.91 -7.12 6.70
N CYS A 20 -13.36 -8.24 7.27
CA CYS A 20 -14.45 -8.31 8.25
C CYS A 20 -13.95 -8.11 9.70
N THR A 21 -13.05 -7.15 9.92
CA THR A 21 -12.64 -6.74 11.27
C THR A 21 -12.89 -5.25 11.51
N ASP A 22 -13.08 -4.89 12.78
CA ASP A 22 -13.21 -3.50 13.20
C ASP A 22 -11.91 -2.72 12.92
N GLU A 23 -10.75 -3.39 12.96
CA GLU A 23 -9.46 -2.73 12.68
C GLU A 23 -9.34 -2.33 11.21
N PHE A 24 -9.77 -3.18 10.27
CA PHE A 24 -9.77 -2.83 8.85
C PHE A 24 -10.90 -1.86 8.50
N ASN A 25 -12.03 -1.94 9.21
CA ASN A 25 -13.16 -1.03 9.07
C ASN A 25 -13.66 -0.89 7.61
N ILE A 26 -13.97 -2.02 6.96
CA ILE A 26 -14.43 -2.01 5.56
C ILE A 26 -15.69 -1.13 5.38
N HIS A 27 -16.55 -1.02 6.40
CA HIS A 27 -17.72 -0.16 6.33
C HIS A 27 -17.35 1.32 6.19
N GLY A 28 -16.43 1.82 7.02
CA GLY A 28 -15.90 3.18 6.91
C GLY A 28 -15.18 3.43 5.58
N VAL A 29 -14.40 2.45 5.11
CA VAL A 29 -13.70 2.50 3.81
C VAL A 29 -14.68 2.63 2.63
N LEU A 30 -15.90 2.10 2.74
CA LEU A 30 -16.92 2.25 1.71
C LEU A 30 -17.69 3.56 1.86
N ALA A 31 -17.99 3.96 3.09
CA ALA A 31 -18.77 5.16 3.39
C ALA A 31 -18.03 6.48 3.11
N THR A 32 -16.70 6.43 2.97
CA THR A 32 -15.88 7.59 2.59
C THR A 32 -16.12 8.03 1.15
N THR A 33 -15.96 9.34 0.90
CA THR A 33 -15.99 9.91 -0.45
C THR A 33 -14.64 9.81 -1.16
N MET A 34 -13.56 9.46 -0.45
CA MET A 34 -12.27 9.17 -1.07
C MET A 34 -12.36 7.89 -1.92
N PRO A 35 -11.70 7.84 -3.09
CA PRO A 35 -11.72 6.69 -3.95
C PRO A 35 -10.75 5.62 -3.44
N VAL A 36 -11.08 4.99 -2.31
CA VAL A 36 -10.29 3.91 -1.70
C VAL A 36 -11.04 2.58 -1.72
N GLY A 37 -10.28 1.49 -1.63
CA GLY A 37 -10.79 0.13 -1.50
C GLY A 37 -9.72 -0.82 -0.95
N PRO A 38 -10.06 -2.09 -0.73
CA PRO A 38 -9.10 -3.08 -0.26
C PRO A 38 -8.02 -3.37 -1.31
N VAL A 39 -6.77 -3.26 -0.88
CA VAL A 39 -5.57 -3.71 -1.56
C VAL A 39 -5.06 -4.93 -0.82
N ILE A 40 -4.93 -6.06 -1.51
CA ILE A 40 -4.46 -7.33 -0.95
C ILE A 40 -3.00 -7.52 -1.37
N ILE A 41 -2.08 -7.50 -0.39
CA ILE A 41 -0.67 -7.81 -0.60
C ILE A 41 -0.44 -9.23 -0.09
N CYS A 42 0.02 -10.13 -0.96
CA CYS A 42 0.22 -11.53 -0.65
C CYS A 42 1.70 -11.85 -0.42
N ASN A 43 1.97 -12.71 0.55
CA ASN A 43 3.30 -13.14 0.94
C ASN A 43 3.33 -14.66 1.14
N GLY A 44 4.51 -15.26 1.01
CA GLY A 44 4.77 -16.67 1.25
C GLY A 44 4.86 -17.52 -0.03
N PRO A 45 5.39 -18.76 0.11
CA PRO A 45 5.65 -19.67 -1.02
C PRO A 45 4.40 -20.06 -1.81
N GLY A 46 3.23 -20.03 -1.18
CA GLY A 46 1.93 -20.33 -1.79
C GLY A 46 1.58 -19.35 -2.91
N THR A 47 2.12 -18.12 -2.90
CA THR A 47 1.93 -17.16 -4.00
C THR A 47 2.47 -17.71 -5.32
N GLN A 48 3.66 -18.33 -5.31
CA GLN A 48 4.25 -18.98 -6.48
C GLN A 48 3.53 -20.28 -6.82
N ALA A 49 3.13 -21.06 -5.81
CA ALA A 49 2.43 -22.33 -6.00
C ALA A 49 1.10 -22.17 -6.76
N ILE A 50 0.37 -21.06 -6.51
CA ILE A 50 -0.88 -20.76 -7.23
C ILE A 50 -0.65 -19.92 -8.50
N GLY A 51 0.62 -19.60 -8.80
CA GLY A 51 1.05 -18.85 -9.97
C GLY A 51 0.67 -17.39 -9.95
N MET A 52 0.76 -16.69 -8.81
CA MET A 52 0.62 -15.21 -8.76
C MET A 52 1.78 -14.52 -9.49
N ASN A 53 1.52 -13.36 -10.08
CA ASN A 53 2.54 -12.55 -10.76
C ASN A 53 3.04 -11.45 -9.85
N SER A 54 4.32 -11.47 -9.47
CA SER A 54 5.01 -10.40 -8.74
C SER A 54 5.84 -9.48 -9.65
N GLY A 55 6.00 -9.85 -10.94
CA GLY A 55 6.98 -9.25 -11.84
C GLY A 55 6.43 -8.14 -12.75
N VAL A 56 6.78 -8.19 -14.03
CA VAL A 56 6.36 -7.19 -15.03
C VAL A 56 4.84 -7.00 -14.97
N ASN A 57 4.42 -5.73 -14.95
CA ASN A 57 3.01 -5.35 -14.94
C ASN A 57 2.20 -5.93 -13.76
N VAL A 58 2.85 -6.09 -12.59
CA VAL A 58 2.26 -6.63 -11.34
C VAL A 58 0.92 -6.00 -10.93
N LEU A 59 0.75 -4.70 -11.18
CA LEU A 59 -0.48 -3.95 -10.84
C LEU A 59 -1.48 -3.81 -12.01
N GLY A 60 -1.15 -4.32 -13.20
CA GLY A 60 -1.96 -4.16 -14.41
C GLY A 60 -3.03 -5.25 -14.56
N GLN A 61 -3.28 -5.66 -15.81
CA GLN A 61 -4.19 -6.79 -16.09
C GLN A 61 -3.74 -8.11 -15.45
N GLY A 62 -2.53 -8.16 -14.91
CA GLY A 62 -2.04 -9.24 -14.05
C GLY A 62 -2.20 -10.62 -14.68
N ASN A 63 -2.51 -11.59 -13.83
CA ASN A 63 -2.85 -12.95 -14.21
C ASN A 63 -4.12 -13.41 -13.48
N ARG A 64 -4.56 -14.64 -13.73
CA ARG A 64 -5.82 -15.15 -13.16
C ARG A 64 -5.83 -15.13 -11.63
N ALA A 65 -4.73 -15.46 -10.95
CA ALA A 65 -4.67 -15.48 -9.50
C ALA A 65 -4.85 -14.06 -8.93
N ASN A 66 -3.96 -13.14 -9.31
CA ASN A 66 -4.01 -11.72 -8.90
C ASN A 66 -5.40 -11.11 -9.15
N LEU A 67 -5.93 -11.24 -10.38
CA LEU A 67 -7.20 -10.63 -10.74
C LEU A 67 -8.38 -11.22 -9.98
N THR A 68 -8.47 -12.55 -9.87
CA THR A 68 -9.69 -13.19 -9.39
C THR A 68 -9.78 -13.21 -7.87
N ILE A 69 -8.65 -13.24 -7.14
CA ILE A 69 -8.65 -13.11 -5.67
C ILE A 69 -9.16 -11.73 -5.26
N GLY A 70 -8.57 -10.64 -5.81
CA GLY A 70 -9.03 -9.28 -5.51
C GLY A 70 -10.49 -9.05 -5.91
N ARG A 71 -10.90 -9.57 -7.09
CA ARG A 71 -12.28 -9.47 -7.56
C ARG A 71 -13.26 -10.27 -6.70
N ALA A 72 -12.84 -11.42 -6.16
CA ALA A 72 -13.68 -12.21 -5.26
C ALA A 72 -14.02 -11.42 -4.00
N LEU A 73 -13.01 -10.80 -3.35
CA LEU A 73 -13.24 -9.93 -2.21
C LEU A 73 -14.18 -8.77 -2.55
N GLN A 74 -13.95 -8.09 -3.68
CA GLN A 74 -14.80 -6.99 -4.13
C GLN A 74 -16.25 -7.43 -4.37
N LEU A 75 -16.47 -8.63 -4.93
CA LEU A 75 -17.82 -9.17 -5.10
C LEU A 75 -18.49 -9.49 -3.75
N VAL A 76 -17.75 -9.98 -2.75
CA VAL A 76 -18.28 -10.20 -1.40
C VAL A 76 -18.67 -8.85 -0.79
N ILE A 77 -17.79 -7.85 -0.83
CA ILE A 77 -18.05 -6.51 -0.32
C ILE A 77 -19.29 -5.89 -1.00
N ARG A 78 -19.38 -6.00 -2.31
CA ARG A 78 -20.49 -5.41 -3.08
C ARG A 78 -21.82 -6.11 -2.84
N ASN A 79 -21.84 -7.44 -2.77
CA ASN A 79 -23.10 -8.21 -2.75
C ASN A 79 -23.55 -8.59 -1.34
N VAL A 80 -22.62 -8.83 -0.42
CA VAL A 80 -22.90 -9.17 0.98
C VAL A 80 -22.78 -7.93 1.85
N GLY A 81 -21.70 -7.15 1.70
CA GLY A 81 -21.47 -5.93 2.47
C GLY A 81 -22.25 -4.70 2.01
N GLY A 82 -23.03 -4.80 0.92
CA GLY A 82 -23.85 -3.70 0.40
C GLY A 82 -23.07 -2.56 -0.28
N GLY A 83 -21.77 -2.75 -0.56
CA GLY A 83 -20.86 -1.76 -1.16
C GLY A 83 -21.12 -1.43 -2.64
N ARG A 84 -22.38 -1.20 -3.02
CA ARG A 84 -22.74 -0.77 -4.38
C ARG A 84 -22.57 0.75 -4.52
N PRO A 85 -22.08 1.26 -5.67
CA PRO A 85 -22.03 2.69 -5.95
C PRO A 85 -23.40 3.35 -5.76
N GLY A 86 -23.43 4.50 -5.09
CA GLY A 86 -24.66 5.22 -4.75
C GLY A 86 -25.42 4.65 -3.54
N GLY A 87 -25.07 3.44 -3.09
CA GLY A 87 -25.49 2.86 -1.82
C GLY A 87 -24.50 3.18 -0.70
N VAL A 88 -23.96 2.13 -0.07
CA VAL A 88 -22.92 2.25 0.98
C VAL A 88 -21.62 2.79 0.41
N ASP A 89 -21.28 2.50 -0.85
CA ASP A 89 -20.10 3.10 -1.49
C ASP A 89 -20.39 4.55 -1.89
N ARG A 90 -19.67 5.48 -1.25
CA ARG A 90 -19.85 6.93 -1.41
C ARG A 90 -18.70 7.60 -2.16
N ALA A 91 -17.78 6.84 -2.76
CA ALA A 91 -16.63 7.39 -3.46
C ALA A 91 -17.06 8.41 -4.53
N ALA A 92 -16.46 9.61 -4.51
CA ALA A 92 -16.84 10.70 -5.41
C ALA A 92 -16.43 10.42 -6.87
N HIS A 93 -15.27 9.78 -7.08
CA HIS A 93 -14.73 9.48 -8.41
C HIS A 93 -14.50 7.98 -8.65
N GLY A 94 -14.40 7.17 -7.58
CA GLY A 94 -13.95 5.77 -7.66
C GLY A 94 -12.49 5.61 -8.10
N ASN A 95 -12.00 4.37 -8.15
CA ASN A 95 -10.70 4.03 -8.74
C ASN A 95 -10.75 2.61 -9.37
N PRO A 96 -9.91 2.31 -10.39
CA PRO A 96 -9.90 0.99 -11.03
C PRO A 96 -9.62 -0.19 -10.09
N GLY A 97 -8.85 0.01 -9.02
CA GLY A 97 -8.57 -0.97 -7.98
C GLY A 97 -9.80 -1.42 -7.18
N LYS A 98 -10.93 -0.69 -7.25
CA LYS A 98 -12.22 -1.15 -6.70
C LYS A 98 -12.85 -2.29 -7.52
N ILE A 99 -12.28 -2.64 -8.67
CA ILE A 99 -12.67 -3.84 -9.44
C ILE A 99 -11.91 -5.08 -8.92
N SER A 100 -10.60 -4.93 -8.76
CA SER A 100 -9.69 -5.92 -8.20
C SER A 100 -8.35 -5.25 -7.89
N PHE A 101 -7.79 -5.50 -6.71
CA PHE A 101 -6.45 -5.02 -6.35
C PHE A 101 -5.77 -6.06 -5.44
N CYS A 102 -5.06 -6.99 -6.06
CA CYS A 102 -4.35 -8.06 -5.35
C CYS A 102 -3.07 -8.42 -6.09
N PHE A 103 -1.96 -8.47 -5.34
CA PHE A 103 -0.66 -8.82 -5.90
C PHE A 103 0.26 -9.41 -4.81
N PRO A 104 1.19 -10.30 -5.19
CA PRO A 104 2.22 -10.78 -4.28
C PRO A 104 3.43 -9.84 -4.20
N GLU A 105 4.09 -9.81 -3.06
CA GLU A 105 5.47 -9.34 -2.95
C GLU A 105 6.40 -10.36 -3.62
N ASP A 106 7.43 -9.88 -4.33
CA ASP A 106 8.49 -10.73 -4.87
C ASP A 106 9.52 -11.03 -3.79
N GLU A 107 9.26 -12.03 -2.95
CA GLU A 107 10.16 -12.43 -1.87
C GLU A 107 11.45 -13.12 -2.35
N VAL A 108 11.45 -13.69 -3.55
CA VAL A 108 12.63 -14.36 -4.11
C VAL A 108 13.59 -13.37 -4.76
N GLY A 109 13.06 -12.39 -5.49
CA GLY A 109 13.86 -11.31 -6.08
C GLY A 109 14.16 -10.16 -5.10
N SER A 110 13.48 -10.10 -3.95
CA SER A 110 13.71 -9.07 -2.94
C SER A 110 15.08 -9.23 -2.26
N PRO A 111 15.87 -8.15 -2.13
CA PRO A 111 17.09 -8.15 -1.33
C PRO A 111 16.83 -8.08 0.19
N TRP A 112 15.57 -7.95 0.62
CA TRP A 112 15.19 -7.76 2.03
C TRP A 112 14.10 -8.71 2.51
N THR A 113 13.89 -8.72 3.83
CA THR A 113 12.76 -9.39 4.48
C THR A 113 11.42 -8.89 3.93
N SER A 114 10.42 -9.78 3.91
CA SER A 114 9.09 -9.51 3.38
C SER A 114 8.25 -8.63 4.32
N LEU A 115 7.23 -7.97 3.76
CA LEU A 115 6.24 -7.21 4.51
C LEU A 115 5.56 -8.09 5.57
N ALA A 116 5.21 -9.33 5.25
CA ALA A 116 4.62 -10.25 6.23
C ALA A 116 5.57 -10.50 7.41
N THR A 117 6.86 -10.70 7.15
CA THR A 117 7.87 -10.91 8.20
C THR A 117 8.02 -9.69 9.09
N GLU A 118 8.09 -8.49 8.50
CA GLU A 118 8.12 -7.22 9.25
C GLU A 118 6.89 -7.06 10.14
N ARG A 119 5.74 -7.56 9.69
CA ARG A 119 4.46 -7.51 10.39
C ARG A 119 4.22 -8.69 11.33
N GLY A 120 5.28 -9.44 11.66
CA GLY A 120 5.28 -10.47 12.69
C GLY A 120 4.86 -11.86 12.24
N ILE A 121 4.72 -12.10 10.93
CA ILE A 121 4.47 -13.44 10.40
C ILE A 121 5.80 -14.20 10.30
N THR A 122 5.78 -15.48 10.62
CA THR A 122 6.97 -16.34 10.52
C THR A 122 7.45 -16.41 9.05
N PRO A 123 8.75 -16.26 8.77
CA PRO A 123 9.29 -16.42 7.42
C PRO A 123 8.89 -17.76 6.78
N GLY A 124 8.48 -17.73 5.52
CA GLY A 124 8.01 -18.91 4.79
C GLY A 124 6.55 -19.30 5.04
N THR A 125 5.82 -18.53 5.86
CA THR A 125 4.37 -18.69 6.04
C THR A 125 3.59 -17.86 5.02
N ASP A 126 2.55 -18.46 4.44
CA ASP A 126 1.62 -17.76 3.57
C ASP A 126 0.79 -16.74 4.37
N ALA A 127 0.73 -15.51 3.88
CA ALA A 127 0.02 -14.44 4.55
C ALA A 127 -0.55 -13.42 3.57
N ILE A 128 -1.53 -12.67 4.03
CA ILE A 128 -1.99 -11.46 3.36
C ILE A 128 -1.84 -10.27 4.28
N THR A 129 -1.58 -9.11 3.70
CA THR A 129 -1.78 -7.80 4.32
C THR A 129 -2.86 -7.05 3.55
N LEU A 130 -3.93 -6.67 4.23
CA LEU A 130 -5.02 -5.89 3.66
C LEU A 130 -4.81 -4.41 4.00
N PHE A 131 -4.86 -3.54 2.99
CA PHE A 131 -4.65 -2.10 3.10
C PHE A 131 -5.80 -1.34 2.44
N ALA A 132 -6.29 -0.26 3.07
CA ALA A 132 -7.31 0.60 2.48
C ALA A 132 -6.64 1.67 1.60
N GLY A 133 -6.54 1.40 0.29
CA GLY A 133 -5.72 2.19 -0.64
C GLY A 133 -6.50 2.79 -1.80
N GLU A 134 -6.00 3.92 -2.33
CA GLU A 134 -6.43 4.52 -3.59
C GLU A 134 -5.71 3.89 -4.81
N GLY A 135 -5.84 4.50 -6.00
CA GLY A 135 -5.14 4.04 -7.20
C GLY A 135 -3.62 4.23 -7.11
N PRO A 136 -2.82 3.40 -7.80
CA PRO A 136 -1.37 3.51 -7.81
C PRO A 136 -0.89 4.82 -8.47
N LYS A 137 0.17 5.41 -7.91
CA LYS A 137 0.88 6.57 -8.46
C LYS A 137 2.34 6.19 -8.72
N VAL A 138 2.77 6.31 -9.98
CA VAL A 138 4.15 6.02 -10.38
C VAL A 138 5.11 7.05 -9.80
N ILE A 139 6.29 6.59 -9.39
CA ILE A 139 7.43 7.41 -9.00
C ILE A 139 8.55 7.12 -9.99
N VAL A 140 9.03 8.16 -10.67
CA VAL A 140 10.06 8.06 -11.71
C VAL A 140 11.36 8.64 -11.19
N ASP A 141 12.43 7.84 -11.21
CA ASP A 141 13.79 8.35 -11.00
C ASP A 141 14.80 7.54 -11.81
N GLN A 142 15.06 8.00 -13.02
CA GLN A 142 15.96 7.30 -13.93
C GLN A 142 17.44 7.68 -13.72
N LEU A 143 17.75 8.55 -12.77
CA LEU A 143 19.06 9.21 -12.65
C LEU A 143 19.79 8.87 -11.35
N SER A 144 19.09 8.69 -10.24
CA SER A 144 19.73 8.37 -8.96
C SER A 144 20.53 7.07 -9.05
N ARG A 145 21.78 7.11 -8.57
CA ARG A 145 22.70 5.96 -8.49
C ARG A 145 23.26 5.73 -7.08
N THR A 146 23.00 6.64 -6.15
CA THR A 146 23.30 6.47 -4.73
C THR A 146 22.00 6.31 -3.94
N PRO A 147 22.00 5.56 -2.84
CA PRO A 147 20.80 5.37 -2.04
C PRO A 147 20.31 6.67 -1.42
N GLU A 148 21.19 7.61 -1.07
CA GLU A 148 20.79 8.91 -0.50
C GLU A 148 20.03 9.77 -1.52
N SER A 149 20.49 9.80 -2.77
CA SER A 149 19.81 10.51 -3.86
C SER A 149 18.43 9.91 -4.11
N LEU A 150 18.36 8.58 -4.21
CA LEU A 150 17.10 7.88 -4.44
C LEU A 150 16.14 8.05 -3.26
N ALA A 151 16.62 7.98 -2.01
CA ALA A 151 15.81 8.21 -0.82
C ALA A 151 15.23 9.63 -0.79
N ASN A 152 15.99 10.66 -1.18
CA ASN A 152 15.48 12.02 -1.30
C ASN A 152 14.38 12.13 -2.38
N SER A 153 14.58 11.48 -3.52
CA SER A 153 13.63 11.44 -4.64
C SER A 153 12.31 10.75 -4.24
N LEU A 154 12.39 9.58 -3.61
CA LEU A 154 11.24 8.87 -3.07
C LEU A 154 10.53 9.69 -1.98
N ALA A 155 11.27 10.30 -1.06
CA ALA A 155 10.71 11.16 -0.02
C ALA A 155 9.95 12.36 -0.59
N ALA A 156 10.45 12.99 -1.66
CA ALA A 156 9.77 14.09 -2.34
C ALA A 156 8.41 13.64 -2.92
N ALA A 157 8.37 12.48 -3.58
CA ALA A 157 7.13 11.90 -4.10
C ALA A 157 6.15 11.53 -2.97
N LEU A 158 6.65 10.90 -1.90
CA LEU A 158 5.85 10.51 -0.74
C LEU A 158 5.25 11.71 0.00
N ARG A 159 5.98 12.83 0.11
CA ARG A 159 5.44 14.07 0.70
C ARG A 159 4.20 14.54 -0.05
N ALA A 160 4.16 14.39 -1.38
CA ALA A 160 3.02 14.78 -2.21
C ALA A 160 1.82 13.79 -2.15
N MET A 161 1.94 12.65 -1.45
CA MET A 161 0.86 11.67 -1.33
C MET A 161 -0.42 12.32 -0.81
N THR A 162 -1.50 12.18 -1.58
CA THR A 162 -2.83 12.82 -1.46
C THR A 162 -2.80 14.35 -1.45
N HIS A 163 -2.08 14.95 -0.50
CA HIS A 163 -1.87 16.39 -0.40
C HIS A 163 -0.60 16.68 0.42
N PRO A 164 0.29 17.60 0.00
CA PRO A 164 1.57 17.85 0.68
C PRO A 164 1.42 18.40 2.10
N LYS A 165 0.33 19.12 2.37
CA LYS A 165 0.05 19.72 3.70
C LYS A 165 -0.76 18.83 4.64
N LEU A 166 -1.17 17.64 4.19
CA LEU A 166 -1.86 16.66 5.03
C LEU A 166 -0.88 15.58 5.45
N VAL A 167 -0.73 15.40 6.76
CA VAL A 167 0.31 14.58 7.38
C VAL A 167 -0.29 13.70 8.47
N ILE A 168 0.41 12.61 8.83
CA ILE A 168 0.15 11.67 9.94
C ILE A 168 -1.11 10.81 9.76
N ALA A 169 -2.19 11.37 9.20
CA ALA A 169 -3.50 10.76 9.09
C ALA A 169 -3.61 9.64 8.04
N PHE A 170 -2.58 9.44 7.21
CA PHE A 170 -2.62 8.51 6.08
C PHE A 170 -1.37 7.65 6.07
N ASP A 171 -1.56 6.34 5.90
CA ASP A 171 -0.48 5.40 5.64
C ASP A 171 -0.25 5.29 4.12
N VAL A 172 0.83 4.63 3.70
CA VAL A 172 1.17 4.42 2.29
C VAL A 172 1.78 3.03 2.10
N VAL A 173 1.47 2.39 0.97
CA VAL A 173 2.25 1.26 0.48
C VAL A 173 3.25 1.80 -0.55
N LEU A 174 4.55 1.65 -0.27
CA LEU A 174 5.63 1.96 -1.21
C LEU A 174 6.12 0.65 -1.84
N ILE A 175 5.86 0.50 -3.13
CA ILE A 175 6.31 -0.64 -3.94
C ILE A 175 7.59 -0.22 -4.66
N LEU A 176 8.72 -0.76 -4.23
CA LEU A 176 10.00 -0.57 -4.89
C LEU A 176 10.12 -1.52 -6.08
N GLY A 177 10.37 -0.95 -7.26
CA GLY A 177 10.75 -1.72 -8.43
C GLY A 177 12.19 -2.27 -8.29
N PRO A 178 12.51 -3.40 -8.95
CA PRO A 178 13.79 -4.07 -8.79
C PRO A 178 15.03 -3.17 -9.00
N GLU A 179 15.01 -2.25 -9.97
CA GLU A 179 16.16 -1.39 -10.23
C GLU A 179 16.40 -0.35 -9.12
N HIS A 180 15.35 0.24 -8.56
CA HIS A 180 15.45 1.11 -7.39
C HIS A 180 15.86 0.31 -6.15
N ALA A 181 15.33 -0.90 -5.99
CA ALA A 181 15.71 -1.75 -4.88
C ALA A 181 17.20 -2.13 -4.91
N ARG A 182 17.73 -2.40 -6.11
CA ARG A 182 19.16 -2.67 -6.31
C ARG A 182 20.05 -1.52 -5.87
N VAL A 183 19.68 -0.26 -6.11
CA VAL A 183 20.48 0.91 -5.66
C VAL A 183 20.69 0.90 -4.14
N PHE A 184 19.66 0.54 -3.38
CA PHE A 184 19.75 0.40 -1.93
C PHE A 184 20.54 -0.85 -1.51
N ALA A 185 20.25 -1.99 -2.15
CA ALA A 185 20.91 -3.26 -1.84
C ALA A 185 22.42 -3.24 -2.12
N ASP A 186 22.85 -2.67 -3.24
CA ASP A 186 24.27 -2.52 -3.62
C ASP A 186 25.03 -1.65 -2.60
N ALA A 187 24.33 -0.74 -1.91
CA ALA A 187 24.89 0.09 -0.83
C ALA A 187 24.72 -0.53 0.57
N GLY A 188 24.22 -1.76 0.66
CA GLY A 188 24.02 -2.49 1.92
C GLY A 188 22.91 -1.92 2.81
N TRP A 189 21.96 -1.15 2.25
CA TRP A 189 20.80 -0.71 3.01
C TRP A 189 19.81 -1.85 3.16
N ASP A 190 19.40 -2.13 4.40
CA ASP A 190 18.30 -3.04 4.70
C ASP A 190 16.95 -2.30 4.76
N ARG A 191 15.86 -3.05 4.89
CA ARG A 191 14.49 -2.51 5.05
C ARG A 191 14.41 -1.49 6.18
N THR A 192 15.00 -1.80 7.33
CA THR A 192 14.97 -0.95 8.53
C THR A 192 15.59 0.42 8.25
N ARG A 193 16.77 0.43 7.63
CA ARG A 193 17.47 1.66 7.24
C ARG A 193 16.69 2.45 6.20
N ILE A 194 16.14 1.79 5.17
CA ILE A 194 15.32 2.47 4.14
C ILE A 194 14.14 3.19 4.80
N LEU A 195 13.41 2.50 5.68
CA LEU A 195 12.26 3.10 6.38
C LEU A 195 12.69 4.26 7.28
N ALA A 196 13.79 4.13 8.02
CA ALA A 196 14.32 5.19 8.87
C ALA A 196 14.70 6.44 8.06
N GLU A 197 15.41 6.26 6.95
CA GLU A 197 15.84 7.33 6.04
C GLU A 197 14.65 8.02 5.37
N LEU A 198 13.64 7.25 4.95
CA LEU A 198 12.40 7.83 4.41
C LEU A 198 11.64 8.61 5.50
N HIS A 199 11.56 8.11 6.73
CA HIS A 199 10.92 8.83 7.83
C HIS A 199 11.63 10.14 8.17
N GLU A 200 12.96 10.15 8.20
CA GLU A 200 13.75 11.36 8.42
C GLU A 200 13.55 12.37 7.28
N ARG A 201 13.63 11.92 6.03
CA ARG A 201 13.52 12.79 4.84
C ARG A 201 12.11 13.28 4.57
N THR A 202 11.10 12.67 5.20
CA THR A 202 9.70 13.09 5.08
C THR A 202 9.22 13.96 6.25
N GLN A 203 10.10 14.39 7.15
CA GLN A 203 9.80 15.45 8.13
C GLN A 203 9.53 16.78 7.42
N ILE A 204 8.51 17.53 7.84
CA ILE A 204 8.12 18.80 7.19
C ILE A 204 8.00 19.89 8.26
N ALA A 205 8.54 21.08 7.97
CA ALA A 205 8.37 22.23 8.87
C ALA A 205 6.91 22.67 8.89
N GLY A 206 6.36 22.88 10.09
CA GLY A 206 4.97 23.29 10.30
C GLY A 206 4.64 24.55 9.51
N ALA A 207 5.55 25.53 9.49
CA ALA A 207 5.42 26.78 8.74
C ALA A 207 5.08 26.60 7.25
N ASP A 208 5.50 25.49 6.63
CA ASP A 208 5.23 25.19 5.22
C ASP A 208 3.84 24.56 5.02
N ILE A 209 3.27 23.94 6.06
CA ILE A 209 2.07 23.11 5.97
C ILE A 209 0.89 23.57 6.83
N ILE A 210 1.01 24.65 7.59
CA ILE A 210 -0.15 25.28 8.26
C ILE A 210 -1.16 25.80 7.24
N ARG A 211 -2.44 25.83 7.60
CA ARG A 211 -3.50 26.45 6.79
C ARG A 211 -3.12 27.87 6.36
N GLY A 212 -3.34 28.19 5.10
CA GLY A 212 -2.98 29.48 4.50
C GLY A 212 -1.53 29.59 4.00
N ALA A 213 -0.59 28.76 4.49
CA ALA A 213 0.78 28.75 3.97
C ALA A 213 0.80 28.47 2.47
N ALA A 214 1.68 29.18 1.75
CA ALA A 214 1.76 29.20 0.28
C ALA A 214 0.44 29.60 -0.43
N GLY A 215 -0.47 30.29 0.25
CA GLY A 215 -1.79 30.65 -0.29
C GLY A 215 -2.77 29.47 -0.38
N ILE A 216 -2.45 28.33 0.23
CA ILE A 216 -3.28 27.12 0.22
C ILE A 216 -4.08 27.07 1.53
N ALA A 217 -5.41 27.15 1.44
CA ALA A 217 -6.29 27.11 2.61
C ALA A 217 -6.14 25.83 3.45
N GLU A 218 -5.95 24.68 2.80
CA GLU A 218 -5.76 23.39 3.47
C GLU A 218 -4.41 23.30 4.20
N GLY A 219 -4.36 22.52 5.27
CA GLY A 219 -3.16 22.28 6.05
C GLY A 219 -3.45 21.97 7.52
N VAL A 220 -2.38 21.85 8.29
CA VAL A 220 -2.47 21.64 9.75
C VAL A 220 -2.86 22.94 10.47
N PRO A 221 -3.38 22.86 11.72
CA PRO A 221 -3.70 24.06 12.51
C PRO A 221 -2.49 24.99 12.70
N GLU A 222 -2.75 26.30 12.76
CA GLU A 222 -1.70 27.33 12.90
C GLU A 222 -0.80 27.13 14.13
N GLY A 223 -1.35 26.60 15.23
CA GLY A 223 -0.59 26.31 16.45
C GLY A 223 0.54 25.28 16.29
N LEU A 224 0.64 24.60 15.15
CA LEU A 224 1.74 23.68 14.84
C LEU A 224 2.86 24.31 14.00
N LYS A 225 2.80 25.63 13.73
CA LYS A 225 3.75 26.35 12.87
C LYS A 225 5.23 26.12 13.22
N ASP A 226 5.56 26.18 14.51
CA ASP A 226 6.95 26.09 14.98
C ASP A 226 7.41 24.65 15.26
N GLN A 227 6.61 23.65 14.85
CA GLN A 227 6.94 22.24 15.01
C GLN A 227 7.46 21.65 13.70
N THR A 228 8.22 20.56 13.80
CA THR A 228 8.50 19.68 12.67
C THR A 228 7.58 18.48 12.77
N LEU A 229 6.83 18.21 11.71
CA LEU A 229 5.81 17.16 11.68
C LEU A 229 6.20 16.05 10.71
N PRO A 230 6.02 14.77 11.07
CA PRO A 230 6.27 13.65 10.17
C PRO A 230 5.15 13.53 9.13
N LYS A 231 5.48 13.27 7.85
CA LYS A 231 4.46 12.97 6.83
C LYS A 231 3.63 11.74 7.19
N PHE A 232 4.27 10.69 7.71
CA PHE A 232 3.64 9.43 8.09
C PHE A 232 3.90 9.16 9.57
N ARG A 233 2.92 8.59 10.28
CA ARG A 233 3.13 8.02 11.61
C ARG A 233 4.20 6.92 11.57
N GLN A 234 4.78 6.57 12.71
CA GLN A 234 5.66 5.40 12.80
C GLN A 234 4.94 4.13 12.28
N GLY A 235 5.59 3.39 11.39
CA GLY A 235 5.01 2.22 10.72
C GLY A 235 3.93 2.55 9.69
N GLY A 236 3.81 3.82 9.27
CA GLY A 236 2.86 4.27 8.25
C GLY A 236 3.34 4.08 6.81
N ILE A 237 4.60 3.66 6.60
CA ILE A 237 5.14 3.29 5.28
C ILE A 237 5.27 1.77 5.23
N LEU A 238 4.43 1.11 4.43
CA LEU A 238 4.49 -0.32 4.16
C LEU A 238 5.37 -0.53 2.93
N LEU A 239 6.60 -1.00 3.13
CA LEU A 239 7.54 -1.24 2.04
C LEU A 239 7.29 -2.61 1.41
N VAL A 240 7.23 -2.68 0.09
CA VAL A 240 7.01 -3.91 -0.68
C VAL A 240 7.98 -3.94 -1.86
N HIS A 241 8.54 -5.10 -2.18
CA HIS A 241 9.33 -5.31 -3.39
C HIS A 241 8.51 -6.03 -4.47
N ALA A 242 8.27 -5.41 -5.62
CA ALA A 242 7.60 -6.04 -6.75
C ALA A 242 7.78 -5.23 -8.04
N GLY A 243 7.54 -5.85 -9.20
CA GLY A 243 7.51 -5.18 -10.49
C GLY A 243 8.50 -5.73 -11.52
N GLY A 244 8.53 -5.11 -12.70
CA GLY A 244 9.45 -5.46 -13.77
C GLY A 244 10.84 -4.87 -13.55
N GLY A 245 11.89 -5.61 -13.94
CA GLY A 245 13.28 -5.20 -13.75
C GLY A 245 13.82 -4.13 -14.70
N ALA A 246 12.96 -3.34 -15.35
CA ALA A 246 13.37 -2.30 -16.30
C ALA A 246 12.47 -1.06 -16.21
N GLY A 247 13.09 0.12 -16.30
CA GLY A 247 12.44 1.42 -16.43
C GLY A 247 12.73 2.41 -15.30
N LEU A 248 13.38 1.98 -14.19
CA LEU A 248 13.69 2.78 -13.01
C LEU A 248 12.43 3.49 -12.46
N PHE A 249 11.45 2.65 -12.10
CA PHE A 249 10.16 3.08 -11.56
C PHE A 249 9.87 2.41 -10.22
N SER A 250 9.32 3.18 -9.29
CA SER A 250 8.61 2.67 -8.12
C SER A 250 7.15 3.10 -8.19
N THR A 251 6.32 2.62 -7.28
CA THR A 251 4.92 3.04 -7.19
C THR A 251 4.52 3.22 -5.74
N MET A 252 3.67 4.20 -5.47
CA MET A 252 3.02 4.32 -4.17
C MET A 252 1.51 4.12 -4.30
N ILE A 253 0.89 3.62 -3.23
CA ILE A 253 -0.55 3.52 -3.05
C ILE A 253 -0.87 4.30 -1.78
N GLY A 254 -1.50 5.47 -1.93
CA GLY A 254 -1.94 6.28 -0.80
C GLY A 254 -3.05 5.57 -0.01
N GLY A 255 -3.04 5.75 1.31
CA GLY A 255 -4.06 5.20 2.19
C GLY A 255 -5.26 6.11 2.41
N TRP A 256 -6.28 5.55 3.06
CA TRP A 256 -7.32 6.33 3.73
C TRP A 256 -6.88 6.77 5.13
N LEU A 257 -7.78 7.46 5.85
CA LEU A 257 -7.63 7.81 7.25
C LEU A 257 -7.18 6.57 8.05
N ASN A 258 -6.12 6.72 8.84
CA ASN A 258 -5.57 5.65 9.68
C ASN A 258 -6.08 5.74 11.14
N GLY A 259 -5.73 4.73 11.93
CA GLY A 259 -6.02 4.69 13.36
C GLY A 259 -7.49 4.39 13.69
N ALA A 260 -7.90 4.67 14.93
CA ALA A 260 -9.21 4.28 15.46
C ALA A 260 -10.41 4.91 14.75
N ALA A 261 -10.23 6.08 14.13
CA ALA A 261 -11.27 6.75 13.36
C ALA A 261 -11.35 6.28 11.89
N GLY A 262 -10.38 5.48 11.45
CA GLY A 262 -10.17 5.10 10.06
C GLY A 262 -10.01 3.60 9.87
N SER A 263 -9.00 3.20 9.09
CA SER A 263 -8.64 1.82 8.79
C SER A 263 -7.18 1.57 9.17
N GLN A 264 -6.89 0.40 9.74
CA GLN A 264 -5.53 -0.07 9.97
C GLN A 264 -5.20 -1.24 9.05
N PRO A 265 -3.96 -1.33 8.54
CA PRO A 265 -3.55 -2.50 7.77
C PRO A 265 -3.66 -3.78 8.62
N VAL A 266 -4.31 -4.80 8.09
CA VAL A 266 -4.55 -6.08 8.80
C VAL A 266 -3.74 -7.18 8.13
N THR A 267 -2.89 -7.86 8.89
CA THR A 267 -2.12 -9.03 8.41
C THR A 267 -2.64 -10.31 9.04
N ARG A 268 -2.82 -11.34 8.22
CA ARG A 268 -3.32 -12.66 8.64
C ARG A 268 -2.58 -13.76 7.86
N GLU A 269 -2.26 -14.85 8.55
CA GLU A 269 -1.77 -16.07 7.92
C GLU A 269 -2.88 -16.74 7.07
N VAL A 270 -2.47 -17.43 6.02
CA VAL A 270 -3.34 -18.26 5.18
C VAL A 270 -3.26 -19.70 5.69
N THR A 271 -4.25 -20.12 6.47
CA THR A 271 -4.19 -21.37 7.26
C THR A 271 -5.00 -22.54 6.68
N TRP A 272 -5.79 -22.32 5.65
CA TRP A 272 -6.67 -23.35 5.09
C TRP A 272 -5.96 -24.08 3.94
N ARG A 273 -5.74 -25.38 4.07
CA ARG A 273 -5.18 -26.26 3.04
C ARG A 273 -6.17 -27.34 2.65
#